data_AF-A0A4S8QC56-F1
#
_entry.id   AF-A0A4S8QC56-F1
#
_cell.length_a   1.000
_cell.length_b   1.000
_cell.length_c   1.000
_cell.angle_alpha   90.00
_cell.angle_beta   90.00
_cell.angle_gamma   90.00
#
_symmetry.space_group_name_H-M   'P 1'
#
loop_
_entity.id
_entity.type
_entity.pdbx_description
1 polymer ?
#
loop_
_entity_poly.entity_id
_entity_poly.type
_entity_poly.pdbx_seq_one_letter_code
_entity_poly.pdbx_strand_id
1 'polypeptide(L)'
;MTADSSEPTDDDIVAGLAAAPAEAWERLIELANHLTDADMEVEWSTGQGTPDEPLHFPYPNYSPAIGAIHHQLYEVDAVTSFNWPAWFQENPQYRDPAAIAAAGPAFAARVATVVIRRERFSEGSLQKAMETGVLAAILERLTRWYTVEREQ
;
A
#
# COMPACT_ATOMS: atom_id res chain seq x y z
N MET A 1 -21.75 -12.25 18.11
CA MET A 1 -20.61 -13.15 17.81
C MET A 1 -19.37 -12.33 18.04
N THR A 2 -18.67 -12.65 19.13
CA THR A 2 -17.61 -11.86 19.76
C THR A 2 -16.34 -11.88 18.92
N ALA A 3 -15.92 -10.73 18.41
CA ALA A 3 -14.52 -10.49 18.11
C ALA A 3 -14.00 -9.58 19.22
N ASP A 4 -13.36 -10.20 20.20
CA ASP A 4 -12.34 -9.56 20.99
C ASP A 4 -11.25 -9.12 20.00
N SER A 5 -11.34 -7.90 19.48
CA SER A 5 -10.40 -7.38 18.49
C SER A 5 -9.41 -6.47 19.22
N SER A 6 -8.53 -7.07 20.02
CA SER A 6 -7.27 -6.39 20.34
C SER A 6 -6.62 -5.96 19.02
N GLU A 7 -6.16 -4.71 18.94
CA GLU A 7 -5.42 -4.25 17.77
C GLU A 7 -4.23 -5.17 17.51
N PRO A 8 -3.94 -5.53 16.24
CA PRO A 8 -2.83 -6.42 15.94
C PRO A 8 -1.52 -5.75 16.40
N THR A 9 -0.76 -6.51 17.17
CA THR A 9 0.58 -6.12 17.60
C THR A 9 1.53 -6.12 16.39
N ASP A 10 2.73 -5.59 16.57
CA ASP A 10 3.75 -5.65 15.52
C ASP A 10 4.09 -7.11 15.18
N ASP A 11 4.14 -7.98 16.18
CA ASP A 11 4.42 -9.41 16.01
C ASP A 11 3.30 -10.12 15.23
N ASP A 12 2.02 -9.77 15.48
CA ASP A 12 0.89 -10.33 14.73
C ASP A 12 0.96 -9.95 13.25
N ILE A 13 1.31 -8.70 12.95
CA ILE A 13 1.47 -8.23 11.57
C ILE A 13 2.65 -8.93 10.90
N VAL A 14 3.79 -9.03 11.58
CA VAL A 14 4.98 -9.71 11.06
C VAL A 14 4.71 -11.19 10.81
N ALA A 15 3.94 -11.85 11.70
CA ALA A 15 3.53 -13.23 11.50
C ALA A 15 2.65 -13.39 10.26
N GLY A 16 1.73 -12.46 10.00
CA GLY A 16 0.92 -12.43 8.78
C GLY A 16 1.77 -12.30 7.51
N LEU A 17 2.68 -11.31 7.49
CA LEU A 17 3.64 -11.12 6.40
C LEU A 17 4.50 -12.38 6.14
N ALA A 18 4.92 -13.07 7.22
CA ALA A 18 5.77 -14.26 7.14
C ALA A 18 5.01 -15.51 6.71
N ALA A 19 3.71 -15.59 6.99
CA ALA A 19 2.85 -16.68 6.59
C ALA A 19 2.43 -16.63 5.11
N ALA A 20 2.59 -15.47 4.46
CA ALA A 20 2.26 -15.31 3.05
C ALA A 20 3.12 -16.19 2.13
N PRO A 21 2.57 -16.70 1.01
CA PRO A 21 3.30 -17.56 0.08
C PRO A 21 4.56 -16.91 -0.48
N ALA A 22 5.64 -17.70 -0.66
CA ALA A 22 6.89 -17.18 -1.18
C ALA A 22 6.74 -16.63 -2.60
N GLU A 23 5.90 -17.26 -3.42
CA GLU A 23 5.57 -16.83 -4.78
C GLU A 23 4.91 -15.44 -4.78
N ALA A 24 4.12 -15.12 -3.74
CA ALA A 24 3.51 -13.82 -3.61
C ALA A 24 4.57 -12.74 -3.35
N TRP A 25 5.58 -13.04 -2.54
CA TRP A 25 6.69 -12.14 -2.30
C TRP A 25 7.60 -11.98 -3.51
N GLU A 26 7.92 -13.07 -4.21
CA GLU A 26 8.68 -13.03 -5.46
C GLU A 26 8.03 -12.12 -6.48
N ARG A 27 6.70 -12.22 -6.63
CA ARG A 27 5.94 -11.36 -7.53
C ARG A 27 5.97 -9.89 -7.10
N LEU A 28 5.84 -9.60 -5.81
CA LEU A 28 5.93 -8.23 -5.29
C LEU A 28 7.31 -7.61 -5.57
N ILE A 29 8.37 -8.37 -5.33
CA ILE A 29 9.76 -7.95 -5.57
C ILE A 29 9.99 -7.71 -7.07
N GLU A 30 9.51 -8.61 -7.93
CA GLU A 30 9.60 -8.46 -9.38
C GLU A 30 8.92 -7.17 -9.84
N LEU A 31 7.68 -6.92 -9.39
CA LEU A 31 6.93 -5.72 -9.72
C LEU A 31 7.63 -4.46 -9.22
N ALA A 32 8.13 -4.46 -7.97
CA ALA A 32 8.84 -3.32 -7.40
C ALA A 32 10.14 -3.00 -8.16
N ASN A 33 10.88 -4.01 -8.61
CA ASN A 33 12.15 -3.82 -9.34
C ASN A 33 11.96 -3.34 -10.79
N HIS A 34 10.80 -3.59 -11.39
CA HIS A 34 10.51 -3.19 -12.78
C HIS A 34 9.63 -1.94 -12.88
N LEU A 35 9.25 -1.34 -11.76
CA LEU A 35 8.43 -0.15 -11.75
C LEU A 35 9.18 1.02 -12.38
N THR A 36 8.56 1.68 -13.36
CA THR A 36 9.15 2.82 -14.08
C THR A 36 8.41 4.12 -13.78
N ASP A 37 9.02 5.26 -14.11
CA ASP A 37 8.35 6.56 -14.01
C ASP A 37 7.06 6.60 -14.85
N ALA A 38 7.02 5.92 -16.00
CA ALA A 38 5.84 5.83 -16.86
C ALA A 38 4.70 5.06 -16.18
N ASP A 39 5.00 4.04 -15.37
CA ASP A 39 3.99 3.32 -14.60
C ASP A 39 3.38 4.16 -13.48
N MET A 40 4.10 5.20 -13.05
CA MET A 40 3.71 6.11 -11.97
C MET A 40 2.91 7.33 -12.48
N GLU A 41 2.82 7.51 -13.81
CA GLU A 41 1.96 8.53 -14.41
C GLU A 41 0.48 8.17 -14.18
N VAL A 42 -0.30 9.14 -13.72
CA VAL A 42 -1.73 8.96 -13.42
C VAL A 42 -2.55 9.87 -14.30
N GLU A 43 -3.34 9.26 -15.18
CA GLU A 43 -4.36 9.96 -15.93
C GLU A 43 -5.64 10.05 -15.10
N TRP A 44 -6.25 11.23 -15.04
CA TRP A 44 -7.54 11.41 -14.36
C TRP A 44 -8.67 11.33 -15.36
N SER A 45 -9.57 10.37 -15.16
CA SER A 45 -10.79 10.30 -15.95
C SER A 45 -11.75 11.39 -15.51
N THR A 46 -12.27 12.17 -16.46
CA THR A 46 -13.37 13.10 -16.23
C THR A 46 -14.38 12.94 -17.36
N GLY A 47 -15.66 12.80 -17.03
CA GLY A 47 -16.70 12.75 -18.05
C GLY A 47 -16.82 14.11 -18.74
N GLN A 48 -16.93 14.14 -20.07
CA GLN A 48 -17.09 15.39 -20.84
C GLN A 48 -18.53 15.92 -20.82
N GLY A 49 -19.48 15.16 -20.26
CA GLY A 49 -20.89 15.54 -20.20
C GLY A 49 -21.65 15.32 -21.51
N THR A 50 -21.15 14.45 -22.37
CA THR A 50 -21.83 14.02 -23.58
C THR A 50 -22.69 12.77 -23.29
N PRO A 51 -23.66 12.40 -24.16
CA PRO A 51 -24.41 11.17 -23.99
C PRO A 51 -23.53 9.90 -23.98
N ASP A 52 -22.44 9.90 -24.74
CA ASP A 52 -21.48 8.79 -24.82
C ASP A 52 -20.41 8.85 -23.71
N GLU A 53 -20.24 10.02 -23.07
CA GLU A 53 -19.28 10.27 -22.00
C GLU A 53 -19.90 11.18 -20.92
N PRO A 54 -20.87 10.65 -20.14
CA PRO A 54 -21.61 11.43 -19.15
C PRO A 54 -20.68 11.95 -18.05
N LEU A 55 -21.02 13.12 -17.48
CA LEU A 55 -20.31 13.70 -16.34
C LEU A 55 -20.28 12.69 -15.18
N HIS A 56 -19.09 12.48 -14.64
CA HIS A 56 -18.86 11.73 -13.41
C HIS A 56 -17.81 12.42 -12.55
N PHE A 57 -17.72 12.04 -11.28
CA PHE A 57 -16.64 12.53 -10.42
C PHE A 57 -15.29 12.08 -10.97
N PRO A 58 -14.28 12.96 -10.99
CA PRO A 58 -12.94 12.60 -11.42
C PRO A 58 -12.38 11.44 -10.60
N TYR A 59 -11.74 10.48 -11.26
CA TYR A 59 -11.02 9.40 -10.59
C TYR A 59 -9.70 9.08 -11.30
N PRO A 60 -8.67 8.65 -10.55
CA PRO A 60 -7.39 8.28 -11.13
C PRO A 60 -7.47 6.94 -11.85
N ASN A 61 -6.87 6.86 -13.04
CA ASN A 61 -6.59 5.63 -13.75
C ASN A 61 -5.15 5.23 -13.46
N TYR A 62 -4.98 4.16 -12.69
CA TYR A 62 -3.66 3.60 -12.40
C TYR A 62 -3.20 2.65 -13.49
N SER A 63 -1.90 2.63 -13.74
CA SER A 63 -1.27 1.68 -14.67
C SER A 63 -1.51 0.23 -14.23
N PRO A 64 -1.43 -0.75 -15.14
CA PRO A 64 -1.50 -2.17 -14.79
C PRO A 64 -0.45 -2.59 -13.76
N ALA A 65 0.74 -1.98 -13.78
CA ALA A 65 1.79 -2.25 -12.81
C ALA A 65 1.40 -1.81 -11.38
N ILE A 66 0.81 -0.62 -11.24
CA ILE A 66 0.31 -0.13 -9.94
C ILE A 66 -0.88 -0.97 -9.45
N GLY A 67 -1.79 -1.35 -10.35
CA GLY A 67 -2.87 -2.28 -10.03
C GLY A 67 -2.36 -3.63 -9.52
N ALA A 68 -1.31 -4.16 -10.15
CA ALA A 68 -0.67 -5.40 -9.73
C ALA A 68 0.01 -5.26 -8.36
N ILE A 69 0.73 -4.17 -8.09
CA ILE A 69 1.32 -3.88 -6.78
C ILE A 69 0.24 -3.77 -5.70
N HIS A 70 -0.84 -3.02 -5.98
CA HIS A 70 -1.97 -2.90 -5.07
C HIS A 70 -2.54 -4.27 -4.69
N HIS A 71 -2.77 -5.14 -5.67
CA HIS A 71 -3.22 -6.52 -5.43
C HIS A 71 -2.19 -7.31 -4.61
N GLN A 72 -0.91 -7.20 -4.97
CA GLN A 72 0.14 -7.98 -4.34
C GLN A 72 0.39 -7.63 -2.88
N LEU A 73 0.14 -6.38 -2.48
CA LEU A 73 0.15 -5.97 -1.07
C LEU A 73 -0.92 -6.69 -0.24
N TYR A 74 -2.03 -7.13 -0.83
CA TYR A 74 -2.98 -8.01 -0.15
C TYR A 74 -2.46 -9.44 -0.06
N GLU A 75 -1.90 -9.98 -1.15
CA GLU A 75 -1.41 -11.36 -1.21
C GLU A 75 -0.25 -11.63 -0.24
N VAL A 76 0.56 -10.61 0.07
CA VAL A 76 1.62 -10.71 1.09
C VAL A 76 1.16 -10.33 2.50
N ASP A 77 -0.14 -10.13 2.72
CA ASP A 77 -0.76 -9.69 3.98
C ASP A 77 -0.27 -8.34 4.53
N ALA A 78 0.24 -7.46 3.65
CA ALA A 78 0.63 -6.09 4.03
C ALA A 78 -0.58 -5.17 4.25
N VAL A 79 -1.79 -5.58 3.84
CA VAL A 79 -3.03 -4.83 4.06
C VAL A 79 -3.82 -5.42 5.24
N THR A 80 -3.29 -5.26 6.44
CA THR A 80 -3.84 -5.84 7.67
C THR A 80 -5.10 -5.13 8.16
N SER A 81 -5.94 -5.85 8.92
CA SER A 81 -7.13 -5.25 9.54
C SER A 81 -6.83 -4.65 10.91
N PHE A 82 -7.01 -3.34 11.06
CA PHE A 82 -6.93 -2.61 12.33
C PHE A 82 -7.72 -1.29 12.23
N ASN A 83 -7.77 -0.52 13.33
CA ASN A 83 -8.35 0.82 13.36
C ASN A 83 -7.44 1.86 12.68
N TRP A 84 -7.22 1.67 11.37
CA TRP A 84 -6.37 2.54 10.58
C TRP A 84 -6.77 4.03 10.61
N PRO A 85 -8.07 4.44 10.72
CA PRO A 85 -8.42 5.84 10.82
C PRO A 85 -7.89 6.51 12.07
N ALA A 86 -7.97 5.84 13.23
CA ALA A 86 -7.41 6.37 14.47
C ALA A 86 -5.87 6.37 14.40
N TRP A 87 -5.29 5.25 13.94
CA TRP A 87 -3.85 5.08 13.90
C TRP A 87 -3.13 6.15 13.07
N PHE A 88 -3.62 6.50 11.87
CA PHE A 88 -2.90 7.48 11.03
C PHE A 88 -2.95 8.90 11.61
N GLN A 89 -3.95 9.22 12.42
CA GLN A 89 -4.04 10.52 13.13
C GLN A 89 -2.94 10.63 14.20
N GLU A 90 -2.63 9.51 14.85
CA GLU A 90 -1.62 9.42 15.91
C GLU A 90 -0.20 9.21 15.36
N ASN A 91 -0.06 8.81 14.09
CA ASN A 91 1.21 8.43 13.48
C ASN A 91 1.57 9.27 12.25
N PRO A 92 1.71 10.62 12.34
CA PRO A 92 1.92 11.50 11.19
C PRO A 92 3.14 11.14 10.34
N GLN A 93 4.11 10.41 10.90
CA GLN A 93 5.28 9.88 10.21
C GLN A 93 4.94 8.86 9.09
N TYR A 94 3.69 8.39 8.98
CA TYR A 94 3.22 7.58 7.84
C TYR A 94 3.36 8.29 6.48
N ARG A 95 3.53 9.62 6.48
CA ARG A 95 3.70 10.44 5.28
C ARG A 95 5.16 10.65 4.89
N ASP A 96 6.10 10.23 5.74
CA ASP A 96 7.53 10.45 5.55
C ASP A 96 8.20 9.15 5.05
N PRO A 97 8.66 9.11 3.78
CA PRO A 97 9.37 7.97 3.23
C PRO A 97 10.59 7.56 4.06
N ALA A 98 11.32 8.52 4.64
CA ALA A 98 12.51 8.21 5.44
C ALA A 98 12.13 7.52 6.76
N ALA A 99 11.04 7.95 7.39
CA ALA A 99 10.52 7.30 8.59
C ALA A 99 10.04 5.87 8.29
N ILE A 100 9.37 5.65 7.16
CA ILE A 100 8.92 4.31 6.73
C ILE A 100 10.13 3.40 6.49
N ALA A 101 11.13 3.87 5.74
CA ALA A 101 12.32 3.11 5.40
C ALA A 101 13.17 2.72 6.64
N ALA A 102 13.14 3.54 7.70
CA ALA A 102 13.85 3.30 8.95
C ALA A 102 13.04 2.50 9.99
N ALA A 103 11.72 2.38 9.83
CA ALA A 103 10.84 1.71 10.78
C ALA A 103 10.93 0.16 10.70
N GLY A 104 10.07 -0.55 11.42
CA GLY A 104 9.89 -2.00 11.28
C GLY A 104 8.97 -2.38 10.12
N PRO A 105 8.95 -3.65 9.69
CA PRO A 105 8.02 -4.15 8.66
C PRO A 105 6.55 -3.95 9.04
N ALA A 106 6.20 -4.11 10.32
CA ALA A 106 4.84 -3.87 10.82
C ALA A 106 4.38 -2.42 10.61
N PHE A 107 5.28 -1.44 10.75
CA PHE A 107 4.97 -0.05 10.47
C PHE A 107 4.68 0.14 8.98
N ALA A 108 5.55 -0.39 8.09
CA ALA A 108 5.35 -0.32 6.64
C ALA A 108 4.03 -0.96 6.19
N ALA A 109 3.64 -2.10 6.76
CA ALA A 109 2.34 -2.74 6.51
C ALA A 109 1.16 -1.87 6.99
N ARG A 110 1.25 -1.22 8.15
CA ARG A 110 0.22 -0.25 8.57
C ARG A 110 0.12 0.94 7.61
N VAL A 111 1.25 1.46 7.12
CA VAL A 111 1.22 2.53 6.10
C VAL A 111 0.62 2.03 4.79
N ALA A 112 0.99 0.83 4.31
CA ALA A 112 0.39 0.19 3.15
C ALA A 112 -1.13 0.10 3.30
N THR A 113 -1.61 -0.36 4.46
CA THR A 113 -3.03 -0.41 4.78
C THR A 113 -3.70 0.96 4.67
N VAL A 114 -3.09 2.01 5.24
CA VAL A 114 -3.63 3.38 5.17
C VAL A 114 -3.71 3.85 3.73
N VAL A 115 -2.63 3.71 2.94
CA VAL A 115 -2.59 4.14 1.53
C VAL A 115 -3.66 3.42 0.71
N ILE A 116 -3.72 2.09 0.82
CA ILE A 116 -4.58 1.24 0.01
C ILE A 116 -6.06 1.40 0.39
N ARG A 117 -6.38 1.40 1.69
CA ARG A 117 -7.77 1.52 2.13
C ARG A 117 -8.32 2.93 1.96
N ARG A 118 -7.48 3.96 2.09
CA ARG A 118 -7.91 5.36 1.95
C ARG A 118 -8.31 5.70 0.51
N GLU A 119 -7.75 5.03 -0.50
CA GLU A 119 -8.15 5.20 -1.90
C GLU A 119 -9.66 4.94 -2.12
N ARG A 120 -10.29 4.10 -1.29
CA ARG A 120 -11.73 3.81 -1.35
C ARG A 120 -12.61 4.96 -0.86
N PHE A 121 -12.04 5.96 -0.19
CA PHE A 121 -12.75 7.07 0.44
C PHE A 121 -12.30 8.44 -0.05
N SER A 122 -11.15 8.51 -0.71
CA SER A 122 -10.55 9.73 -1.21
C SER A 122 -9.71 9.38 -2.42
N GLU A 123 -10.23 9.71 -3.59
CA GLU A 123 -9.58 9.53 -4.88
C GLU A 123 -8.20 10.20 -4.87
N GLY A 124 -7.19 9.49 -5.39
CA GLY A 124 -5.84 10.01 -5.52
C GLY A 124 -4.96 9.89 -4.26
N SER A 125 -5.39 9.14 -3.24
CA SER A 125 -4.56 8.87 -2.06
C SER A 125 -3.33 8.01 -2.41
N LEU A 126 -3.50 7.01 -3.28
CA LEU A 126 -2.44 6.17 -3.81
C LEU A 126 -1.53 6.97 -4.74
N GLN A 127 -2.11 7.83 -5.61
CA GLN A 127 -1.30 8.77 -6.39
C GLN A 127 -0.44 9.64 -5.49
N LYS A 128 -1.01 10.18 -4.40
CA LYS A 128 -0.24 11.02 -3.51
C LYS A 128 0.93 10.26 -2.89
N ALA A 129 0.72 9.01 -2.52
CA ALA A 129 1.78 8.14 -1.99
C ALA A 129 2.87 7.84 -3.03
N MET A 130 2.52 7.76 -4.32
CA MET A 130 3.48 7.66 -5.43
C MET A 130 4.33 8.94 -5.53
N GLU A 131 3.69 10.10 -5.65
CA GLU A 131 4.36 11.39 -5.80
C GLU A 131 5.31 11.73 -4.65
N THR A 132 4.94 11.36 -3.42
CA THR A 132 5.75 11.66 -2.24
C THR A 132 6.78 10.58 -1.93
N GLY A 133 6.89 9.51 -2.73
CA GLY A 133 7.80 8.40 -2.50
C GLY A 133 7.40 7.46 -1.34
N VAL A 134 6.20 7.63 -0.78
CA VAL A 134 5.69 6.77 0.31
C VAL A 134 5.47 5.35 -0.20
N LEU A 135 4.91 5.18 -1.41
CA LEU A 135 4.75 3.85 -2.00
C LEU A 135 6.11 3.15 -2.18
N ALA A 136 7.11 3.87 -2.71
CA ALA A 136 8.46 3.34 -2.89
C ALA A 136 9.08 2.90 -1.55
N ALA A 137 8.95 3.72 -0.49
CA ALA A 137 9.47 3.37 0.83
C ALA A 137 8.76 2.17 1.47
N ILE A 138 7.45 2.00 1.25
CA ILE A 138 6.72 0.79 1.68
C ILE A 138 7.30 -0.44 0.99
N LEU A 139 7.41 -0.41 -0.34
CA LEU A 139 7.92 -1.53 -1.14
C LEU A 139 9.35 -1.87 -0.75
N GLU A 140 10.23 -0.89 -0.67
CA GLU A 140 11.62 -1.09 -0.24
C GLU A 140 11.70 -1.71 1.16
N ARG A 141 10.91 -1.20 2.12
CA ARG A 141 10.98 -1.66 3.51
C ARG A 141 10.50 -3.10 3.65
N LEU A 142 9.38 -3.44 3.02
CA LEU A 142 8.80 -4.77 3.04
C LEU A 142 9.70 -5.78 2.32
N THR A 143 10.19 -5.43 1.12
CA THR A 143 11.07 -6.31 0.35
C THR A 143 12.41 -6.53 1.04
N ARG A 144 12.99 -5.50 1.67
CA ARG A 144 14.21 -5.64 2.48
C ARG A 144 13.99 -6.59 3.66
N TRP A 145 12.89 -6.43 4.39
CA TRP A 145 12.57 -7.32 5.50
C TRP A 145 12.52 -8.78 5.03
N TYR A 146 11.76 -9.03 3.96
CA TYR A 146 11.56 -10.37 3.43
C TYR A 146 12.87 -11.02 2.93
N THR A 147 13.73 -10.24 2.26
CA THR A 147 14.95 -10.75 1.61
C THR A 147 16.17 -10.81 2.52
N VAL A 148 16.24 -9.98 3.57
CA VAL A 148 17.45 -9.81 4.39
C VAL A 148 17.23 -10.07 5.88
N GLU A 149 16.07 -9.69 6.42
CA GLU A 149 15.89 -9.56 7.88
C GLU A 149 15.04 -10.67 8.52
N ARG A 150 14.17 -11.36 7.76
CA ARG A 150 13.15 -12.25 8.35
C ARG A 150 13.68 -13.49 9.10
N GLU A 151 14.92 -13.89 8.83
CA GLU A 151 15.55 -15.10 9.42
C GLU A 151 16.54 -14.76 10.56
N GLN A 152 16.62 -13.49 10.95
CA GLN A 152 17.48 -13.00 12.04
C GLN A 152 16.69 -12.90 13.36
#